data_AF-A0A929B6H8-F1
#
_entry.id   AF-A0A929B6H8-F1
#
_cell.length_a   1.000
_cell.length_b   1.000
_cell.length_c   1.000
_cell.angle_alpha   90.00
_cell.angle_beta   90.00
_cell.angle_gamma   90.00
#
_symmetry.space_group_name_H-M   'P 1'
#
loop_
_entity.id
_entity.type
_entity.pdbx_description
1 polymer ?
#
loop_
_entity_poly.entity_id
_entity_poly.type
_entity_poly.pdbx_seq_one_letter_code
_entity_poly.pdbx_strand_id
1 'polypeptide(L)'
;MNELVQRLSEGDHPVEASLRPDKTATALKERIDLGYVHIKFTGTRGGTELSVQLDRDACDLTRADFDHQSGSVHLVGELVLNYVKVRCVADIDLATLEGKGHLEPLAELSPADIKSA
;
A
#
# COMPACT_ATOMS: atom_id res chain seq x y z
N MET A 1 4.95 -8.86 -18.34
CA MET A 1 5.17 -8.35 -16.96
C MET A 1 6.16 -7.18 -16.97
N ASN A 2 5.81 -6.06 -16.34
CA ASN A 2 6.67 -4.87 -16.20
C ASN A 2 7.80 -5.09 -15.16
N GLU A 3 9.01 -4.59 -15.40
CA GLU A 3 10.18 -4.80 -14.52
C GLU A 3 9.98 -4.30 -13.08
N LEU A 4 9.31 -3.15 -12.90
CA LEU A 4 9.03 -2.62 -11.56
C LEU A 4 8.05 -3.52 -10.81
N VAL A 5 6.99 -3.96 -11.49
CA VAL A 5 6.00 -4.88 -10.90
C VAL A 5 6.67 -6.19 -10.52
N GLN A 6 7.46 -6.78 -11.43
CA GLN A 6 8.20 -8.00 -11.14
C GLN A 6 9.10 -7.82 -9.92
N ARG A 7 9.93 -6.78 -9.90
CA ARG A 7 10.84 -6.50 -8.79
C ARG A 7 10.12 -6.38 -7.46
N LEU A 8 9.00 -5.64 -7.44
CA LEU A 8 8.22 -5.41 -6.21
C LEU A 8 7.34 -6.61 -5.81
N SER A 9 7.23 -7.63 -6.68
CA SER A 9 6.55 -8.90 -6.37
C SER A 9 7.52 -9.97 -5.85
N GLU A 10 8.83 -9.72 -5.93
CA GLU A 10 9.88 -10.66 -5.53
C GLU A 10 10.33 -10.39 -4.09
N GLY A 11 9.55 -10.90 -3.15
CA GLY A 11 9.82 -10.80 -1.71
C GLY A 11 9.34 -9.50 -1.07
N ASP A 12 9.73 -9.28 0.18
CA ASP A 12 9.31 -8.09 0.93
C ASP A 12 10.26 -6.91 0.71
N HIS A 13 9.68 -5.72 0.57
CA HIS A 13 10.42 -4.48 0.41
C HIS A 13 10.11 -3.51 1.55
N PRO A 14 11.07 -2.65 1.95
CA PRO A 14 10.79 -1.61 2.92
C PRO A 14 9.78 -0.61 2.35
N VAL A 15 8.76 -0.32 3.14
CA VAL A 15 7.70 0.62 2.81
C VAL A 15 7.48 1.63 3.93
N GLU A 16 6.86 2.75 3.59
CA GLU A 16 6.43 3.80 4.49
C GLU A 16 4.99 4.19 4.15
N ALA A 17 4.14 4.39 5.16
CA ALA A 17 2.86 5.05 4.99
C ALA A 17 3.10 6.54 4.72
N SER A 18 2.86 6.95 3.48
CA SER A 18 3.22 8.28 3.00
C SER A 18 2.09 9.26 3.35
N LEU A 19 2.24 9.93 4.50
CA LEU A 19 1.24 10.84 5.04
C LEU A 19 1.72 12.29 4.94
N ARG A 20 0.82 13.18 4.49
CA ARG A 20 1.05 14.63 4.48
C ARG A 20 -0.20 15.39 4.90
N PRO A 21 -0.05 16.52 5.63
CA PRO A 21 1.21 17.06 6.15
C PRO A 21 1.74 16.30 7.38
N ASP A 22 0.86 15.69 8.16
CA ASP A 22 1.18 15.06 9.44
C ASP A 22 1.46 13.56 9.29
N LYS A 23 2.56 13.11 9.91
CA LYS A 23 2.96 11.70 9.97
C LYS A 23 2.59 11.09 11.31
N THR A 24 1.31 10.79 11.48
CA THR A 24 0.77 10.20 12.72
C THR A 24 -0.09 8.98 12.42
N ALA A 25 -0.24 8.09 13.41
CA ALA A 25 -1.16 6.96 13.29
C ALA A 25 -2.63 7.42 13.11
N THR A 26 -3.03 8.53 13.73
CA THR A 26 -4.35 9.14 13.49
C THR A 26 -4.55 9.52 12.02
N ALA A 27 -3.56 10.17 11.39
CA ALA A 27 -3.64 10.51 9.97
C ALA A 27 -3.68 9.26 9.07
N LEU A 28 -2.97 8.18 9.43
CA LEU A 28 -3.10 6.89 8.75
C LEU A 28 -4.51 6.32 8.87
N LYS A 29 -5.08 6.35 10.08
CA LYS A 29 -6.45 5.90 10.35
C LYS A 29 -7.47 6.63 9.49
N GLU A 30 -7.36 7.95 9.37
CA GLU A 30 -8.25 8.76 8.52
C GLU A 30 -8.21 8.31 7.06
N ARG A 31 -7.02 8.00 6.53
CA ARG A 31 -6.87 7.48 5.16
C ARG A 31 -7.50 6.10 5.00
N ILE A 32 -7.28 5.20 5.96
CA ILE A 32 -7.92 3.89 6.01
C ILE A 32 -9.45 4.04 6.02
N ASP A 33 -9.98 4.96 6.84
CA ASP A 33 -11.41 5.25 6.95
C ASP A 33 -12.00 5.87 5.66
N LEU A 34 -11.18 6.57 4.87
CA LEU A 34 -11.54 7.04 3.51
C LEU A 34 -11.45 5.95 2.44
N GLY A 35 -10.85 4.79 2.75
CA GLY A 35 -10.77 3.63 1.87
C GLY A 35 -9.58 3.61 0.92
N TYR A 36 -8.60 4.50 1.07
CA TYR A 36 -7.36 4.47 0.30
C TYR A 36 -6.18 5.01 1.12
N VAL A 37 -4.97 4.52 0.83
CA VAL A 37 -3.73 4.95 1.48
C VAL A 37 -2.65 5.20 0.43
N HIS A 38 -1.64 5.98 0.79
CA HIS A 38 -0.42 6.10 0.00
C HIS A 38 0.68 5.27 0.63
N ILE A 39 1.19 4.27 -0.10
CA ILE A 39 2.30 3.42 0.34
C ILE A 39 3.51 3.74 -0.51
N LYS A 40 4.62 4.09 0.14
CA LYS A 40 5.88 4.38 -0.52
C LYS A 40 6.85 3.24 -0.34
N PHE A 41 7.23 2.59 -1.42
CA PHE A 41 8.36 1.66 -1.46
C PHE A 41 9.66 2.46 -1.43
N THR A 42 10.37 2.44 -0.32
CA THR A 42 11.55 3.31 -0.08
C THR A 42 12.83 2.74 -0.68
N GLY A 43 12.87 1.43 -0.95
CA GLY A 43 14.01 0.73 -1.55
C GLY A 43 14.16 0.90 -3.07
N THR A 44 13.27 1.64 -3.73
CA THR A 44 13.39 1.97 -5.16
C THR A 44 14.15 3.28 -5.38
N ARG A 45 14.73 3.47 -6.58
CA ARG A 45 15.51 4.68 -6.88
C ARG A 45 14.57 5.90 -6.94
N GLY A 46 14.65 6.79 -5.95
CA GLY A 46 13.77 7.96 -5.81
C GLY A 46 12.50 7.69 -4.99
N GLY A 47 12.26 6.43 -4.59
CA GLY A 47 11.02 5.97 -3.97
C GLY A 47 9.89 5.80 -4.98
N THR A 48 9.02 4.81 -4.74
CA THR A 48 7.82 4.56 -5.55
C THR A 48 6.62 4.71 -4.64
N GLU A 49 5.86 5.77 -4.85
CA GLU A 49 4.65 6.07 -4.08
C GLU A 49 3.42 5.61 -4.86
N LEU A 50 2.63 4.74 -4.25
CA LEU A 50 1.45 4.12 -4.83
C LEU A 50 0.21 4.54 -4.05
N SER A 51 -0.83 4.96 -4.77
CA SER A 51 -2.17 5.14 -4.19
C SER A 51 -2.88 3.79 -4.24
N VAL A 52 -3.17 3.23 -3.08
CA VAL A 52 -3.73 1.87 -2.92
C VAL A 52 -5.18 2.00 -2.48
N GLN A 53 -6.10 1.49 -3.29
CA GLN A 53 -7.51 1.40 -2.92
C GLN A 53 -7.70 0.19 -2.01
N LEU A 54 -8.07 0.40 -0.75
CA LEU A 54 -8.10 -0.67 0.25
C LEU A 54 -9.26 -1.64 0.03
N ASP A 55 -8.97 -2.92 0.18
CA ASP A 55 -9.95 -3.98 0.40
C ASP A 55 -10.12 -4.15 1.91
N ARG A 56 -11.24 -3.64 2.45
CA ARG A 56 -11.48 -3.63 3.91
C ARG A 56 -11.60 -5.02 4.51
N ASP A 57 -12.07 -5.99 3.74
CA ASP A 57 -12.28 -7.36 4.24
C ASP A 57 -10.94 -8.12 4.32
N ALA A 58 -9.96 -7.70 3.55
CA ALA A 58 -8.60 -8.26 3.55
C ALA A 58 -7.62 -7.54 4.49
N CYS A 59 -7.98 -6.35 5.00
CA CYS A 59 -7.16 -5.63 5.98
C CYS A 59 -7.34 -6.19 7.39
N ASP A 60 -6.27 -6.22 8.18
CA ASP A 60 -6.32 -6.51 9.62
C ASP A 60 -5.83 -5.30 10.42
N LEU A 61 -6.75 -4.69 11.16
CA LEU A 61 -6.51 -3.54 12.02
C LEU A 61 -6.64 -3.90 13.51
N THR A 62 -6.79 -5.19 13.85
CA THR A 62 -7.12 -5.62 15.22
C THR A 62 -5.98 -5.40 16.22
N ARG A 63 -4.74 -5.28 15.73
CA ARG A 63 -3.54 -5.01 16.52
C ARG A 63 -3.17 -3.54 16.61
N ALA A 64 -3.98 -2.66 16.01
CA ALA A 64 -3.69 -1.25 15.91
C ALA A 64 -4.23 -0.48 17.12
N ASP A 65 -3.35 0.30 17.76
CA ASP A 65 -3.73 1.36 18.68
C ASP A 65 -3.33 2.71 18.07
N PHE A 66 -4.27 3.32 17.35
CA PHE A 66 -4.05 4.58 16.65
C PHE A 66 -3.95 5.78 17.60
N ASP A 67 -4.54 5.68 18.80
CA ASP A 67 -4.55 6.76 19.79
C ASP A 67 -3.20 6.83 20.51
N HIS A 68 -2.57 5.68 20.80
CA HIS A 68 -1.25 5.59 21.41
C HIS A 68 -0.11 5.37 20.42
N GLN A 69 -0.41 5.38 19.11
CA GLN A 69 0.57 5.20 18.04
C GLN A 69 1.42 3.92 18.23
N SER A 70 0.76 2.80 18.51
CA SER A 70 1.42 1.53 18.82
C SER A 70 0.74 0.33 18.15
N GLY A 71 1.49 -0.76 18.01
CA GLY A 71 1.03 -1.94 17.28
C GLY A 71 1.24 -1.82 15.78
N SER A 72 0.53 -2.63 15.01
CA SER A 72 0.70 -2.71 13.56
C SER A 72 -0.62 -2.91 12.83
N VAL A 73 -0.65 -2.53 11.56
CA VAL A 73 -1.76 -2.76 10.63
C VAL A 73 -1.30 -3.60 9.45
N HIS A 74 -2.16 -4.51 9.01
CA HIS A 74 -2.03 -5.22 7.74
C HIS A 74 -2.97 -4.55 6.73
N LEU A 75 -2.40 -3.96 5.69
CA LEU A 75 -3.12 -3.22 4.66
C LEU A 75 -3.06 -3.98 3.34
N VAL A 76 -4.23 -4.23 2.78
CA VAL A 76 -4.38 -4.90 1.48
C VAL A 76 -5.26 -4.04 0.60
N GLY A 77 -4.87 -3.88 -0.66
CA GLY A 77 -5.68 -3.17 -1.64
C GLY A 77 -5.20 -3.35 -3.05
N GLU A 78 -5.96 -2.83 -4.01
CA GLU A 78 -5.68 -3.01 -5.43
C GLU A 78 -5.35 -1.67 -6.11
N LEU A 79 -4.53 -1.75 -7.16
CA LEU A 79 -4.27 -0.64 -8.08
C LEU A 79 -3.85 -1.18 -9.45
N VAL A 80 -3.77 -0.28 -10.43
CA VAL A 80 -3.16 -0.56 -11.72
C VAL A 80 -1.80 0.13 -11.78
N LEU A 81 -0.74 -0.64 -11.97
CA LEU A 81 0.63 -0.14 -12.12
C LEU A 81 1.20 -0.63 -13.46
N ASN A 82 1.57 0.32 -14.33
CA ASN A 82 2.14 0.02 -15.65
C ASN A 82 1.31 -1.01 -16.45
N TYR A 83 -0.01 -0.80 -16.50
CA TYR A 83 -0.99 -1.68 -17.16
C TYR A 83 -1.13 -3.08 -16.54
N VAL A 84 -0.58 -3.32 -15.35
CA VAL A 84 -0.80 -4.56 -14.60
C VAL A 84 -1.71 -4.24 -13.42
N LYS A 85 -2.85 -4.92 -13.34
CA LYS A 85 -3.67 -4.92 -12.12
C LYS A 85 -2.92 -5.71 -11.06
N VAL A 86 -2.64 -5.08 -9.94
CA VAL A 86 -1.87 -5.65 -8.82
C VAL A 86 -2.65 -5.47 -7.52
N ARG A 87 -2.43 -6.39 -6.58
CA ARG A 87 -2.73 -6.20 -5.16
C ARG A 87 -1.46 -5.74 -4.46
N CYS A 88 -1.54 -4.67 -3.69
CA CYS A 88 -0.50 -4.24 -2.77
C CYS A 88 -0.82 -4.81 -1.39
N VAL A 89 0.17 -5.44 -0.77
CA VAL A 89 0.12 -5.94 0.61
C VAL A 89 1.19 -5.20 1.40
N ALA A 90 0.84 -4.61 2.54
CA ALA A 90 1.77 -3.87 3.37
C ALA A 90 1.45 -4.03 4.86
N ASP A 91 2.44 -4.45 5.63
CA ASP A 91 2.43 -4.43 7.08
C ASP A 91 3.16 -3.17 7.57
N ILE A 92 2.47 -2.34 8.35
CA ILE A 92 2.98 -1.06 8.84
C ILE A 92 2.96 -1.04 10.36
N ASP A 93 4.09 -0.70 10.97
CA ASP A 93 4.21 -0.39 12.39
C ASP A 93 3.70 1.03 12.64
N LEU A 94 2.80 1.22 13.61
CA LEU A 94 2.19 2.53 13.85
C LEU A 94 3.14 3.53 14.53
N ALA A 95 4.15 3.05 15.28
CA ALA A 95 5.12 3.90 15.95
C ALA A 95 6.06 4.59 14.95
N THR A 96 6.47 3.87 13.91
CA THR A 96 7.39 4.41 12.88
C THR A 96 6.68 4.85 11.61
N LEU A 97 5.48 4.30 11.34
CA LEU A 97 4.78 4.39 10.05
C LEU A 97 5.56 3.76 8.89
N GLU A 98 6.48 2.85 9.23
CA GLU A 98 7.30 2.08 8.31
C GLU A 98 6.99 0.59 8.44
N GLY A 99 7.41 -0.20 7.46
CA GLY A 99 7.30 -1.64 7.54
C GLY A 99 7.71 -2.33 6.26
N LYS A 100 6.98 -3.39 5.90
CA LYS A 100 7.28 -4.23 4.74
C LYS A 100 6.07 -4.40 3.84
N GLY A 101 6.30 -4.49 2.54
CA GLY A 101 5.23 -4.79 1.59
C GLY A 101 5.76 -5.30 0.26
N HIS A 102 4.83 -5.82 -0.53
CA HIS A 102 5.07 -6.39 -1.85
C HIS A 102 3.84 -6.21 -2.73
N LEU A 103 4.00 -6.50 -4.02
CA LEU A 103 2.92 -6.55 -5.00
C LEU A 103 2.59 -8.00 -5.38
N GLU A 104 1.32 -8.26 -5.64
CA GLU A 104 0.83 -9.51 -6.20
C GLU A 104 0.18 -9.19 -7.56
N PRO A 105 0.75 -9.64 -8.69
CA PRO A 105 0.14 -9.46 -10.00
C PRO A 105 -1.17 -10.25 -10.10
N LEU A 106 -2.25 -9.59 -10.52
CA LEU A 106 -3.58 -10.21 -10.68
C LEU A 106 -3.92 -10.43 -12.16
N ALA A 107 -3.70 -9.42 -13.00
CA ALA A 107 -3.98 -9.48 -14.44
C ALA A 107 -3.19 -8.42 -15.22
N GLU A 108 -2.84 -8.71 -16.47
CA GLU A 108 -2.39 -7.68 -17.41
C GLU A 108 -3.61 -7.05 -18.11
N LEU A 109 -3.64 -5.72 -18.16
CA LEU A 109 -4.71 -4.95 -18.77
C LEU A 109 -4.28 -4.42 -20.13
N SER A 110 -5.21 -4.46 -21.08
CA SER A 110 -5.06 -3.76 -22.35
C SER A 110 -5.58 -2.32 -22.23
N PRO A 111 -5.23 -1.42 -23.17
CA PRO A 111 -5.79 -0.07 -23.21
C PRO A 111 -7.33 0.00 -23.31
N ALA A 112 -8.00 -1.09 -23.72
CA ALA A 112 -9.45 -1.16 -23.78
C ALA A 112 -10.08 -1.34 -22.38
N ASP A 113 -9.40 -2.04 -21.47
CA ASP A 113 -9.92 -2.38 -20.14
C ASP A 113 -9.95 -1.17 -19.18
N ILE A 114 -9.05 -0.20 -19.40
CA ILE A 114 -8.90 0.98 -18.52
C ILE A 114 -9.99 2.04 -18.76
N LYS A 115 -10.65 2.04 -19.93
CA LYS A 115 -11.65 3.06 -20.29
C LYS A 115 -13.03 2.81 -19.66
N SER A 116 -13.21 1.71 -18.94
CA SER A 116 -14.52 1.26 -18.45
C SER A 116 -14.64 1.21 -16.93
N ALA A 117 -13.63 1.70 -16.20
CA ALA A 117 -13.62 1.82 -14.73
C ALA A 117 -13.67 3.30 -14.33
#